data_AF-A0A7C0VFM5-F1
#
_entry.id   AF-A0A7C0VFM5-F1
#
_cell.length_a   1.000
_cell.length_b   1.000
_cell.length_c   1.000
_cell.angle_alpha   90.00
_cell.angle_beta   90.00
_cell.angle_gamma   90.00
#
_symmetry.space_group_name_H-M   'P 1'
#
loop_
_entity.id
_entity.type
_entity.pdbx_description
1 polymer ?
#
loop_
_entity_poly.entity_id
_entity_poly.type
_entity_poly.pdbx_seq_one_letter_code
_entity_poly.pdbx_strand_id
1 'polypeptide(L)'
;PEKVIPRAMILSSLILIVLYTSVVYVTVRVVPVEVLKEQTSPIAFAAELVMGKAGAMLISGVIIIAGLAAVNSAIMAQSRILYALSRDRYLPGVLSAIHGRFHSPHVASLFSLIFTVAVTLLGDVNFVAYLVNFGFVIGFAFVNLSLIKLRKEKPWMRRPFKSPLFPAVPLAGISISIILLLFLDKAALIVGGESIMFALLAYYLRMVGYSRLRLAVGGISLGTGVLTVFLAFMAGTRLVMFDLPGLKIIPPAYILISFGFIQVLAGILNIVPTSPKSGHLKNGGKDNKV
;
A
#
# COMPACT_ATOMS: atom_id res chain seq x y z
N PRO A 1 -3.83 -31.38 3.30
CA PRO A 1 -3.94 -29.96 2.88
C PRO A 1 -4.51 -29.76 1.46
N GLU A 2 -3.88 -30.33 0.42
CA GLU A 2 -4.11 -30.00 -1.01
C GLU A 2 -5.57 -29.94 -1.50
N LYS A 3 -6.43 -30.88 -1.05
CA LYS A 3 -7.87 -30.91 -1.41
C LYS A 3 -8.77 -30.21 -0.39
N VAL A 4 -8.32 -30.08 0.85
CA VAL A 4 -9.11 -29.55 1.98
C VAL A 4 -9.12 -28.03 1.95
N ILE A 5 -7.97 -27.39 1.73
CA ILE A 5 -7.86 -25.92 1.73
C ILE A 5 -8.74 -25.28 0.63
N PRO A 6 -8.70 -25.71 -0.66
CA PRO A 6 -9.55 -25.11 -1.69
C PRO A 6 -11.04 -25.32 -1.43
N ARG A 7 -11.44 -26.49 -0.90
CA ARG A 7 -12.83 -26.78 -0.54
C ARG A 7 -13.31 -25.92 0.62
N ALA A 8 -12.49 -25.74 1.65
CA ALA A 8 -12.79 -24.90 2.79
C ALA A 8 -12.98 -23.44 2.36
N MET A 9 -12.11 -22.90 1.50
CA MET A 9 -12.24 -21.53 0.97
C MET A 9 -13.53 -21.33 0.16
N ILE A 10 -13.86 -22.25 -0.76
CA ILE A 10 -15.08 -22.16 -1.57
C ILE A 10 -16.33 -22.25 -0.69
N LEU A 11 -16.35 -23.20 0.26
CA LEU A 11 -17.48 -23.40 1.17
C LEU A 11 -17.67 -22.19 2.10
N SER A 12 -16.59 -21.66 2.68
CA SER A 12 -16.68 -20.49 3.57
C SER A 12 -17.14 -19.25 2.81
N SER A 13 -16.65 -19.02 1.58
CA SER A 13 -17.14 -17.91 0.75
C SER A 13 -18.63 -18.05 0.40
N LEU A 14 -19.10 -19.24 0.04
CA LEU A 14 -20.52 -19.47 -0.24
C LEU A 14 -21.42 -19.23 0.99
N ILE A 15 -21.02 -19.74 2.16
CA ILE A 15 -21.74 -19.53 3.42
C ILE A 15 -21.78 -18.04 3.78
N LEU A 16 -20.65 -17.32 3.65
CA LEU A 16 -20.58 -15.88 3.92
C LEU A 16 -21.46 -15.06 2.97
N ILE A 17 -21.53 -15.40 1.68
CA ILE A 17 -22.43 -14.73 0.72
C ILE A 17 -23.89 -14.87 1.19
N VAL A 18 -24.33 -16.09 1.49
CA VAL A 18 -25.71 -16.35 1.94
C VAL A 18 -26.02 -15.59 3.23
N LEU A 19 -25.16 -15.68 4.25
CA LEU A 19 -25.36 -14.99 5.52
C LEU A 19 -25.39 -13.47 5.36
N TYR A 20 -24.45 -12.90 4.61
CA TYR A 20 -24.35 -11.45 4.43
C TYR A 20 -25.56 -10.90 3.65
N THR A 21 -25.96 -11.55 2.56
CA THR A 21 -27.18 -11.19 1.82
C THR A 21 -28.43 -11.33 2.68
N SER A 22 -28.55 -12.38 3.51
CA SER A 22 -29.68 -12.54 4.44
C SER A 22 -29.75 -11.42 5.48
N VAL A 23 -28.61 -11.03 6.09
CA VAL A 23 -28.57 -9.94 7.06
C VAL A 23 -28.97 -8.62 6.40
N VAL A 24 -28.38 -8.27 5.26
CA VAL A 24 -28.70 -7.03 4.52
C VAL A 24 -30.18 -7.00 4.12
N TYR A 25 -30.72 -8.12 3.62
CA TYR A 25 -32.14 -8.23 3.25
C TYR A 25 -33.08 -7.99 4.45
N VAL A 26 -32.78 -8.55 5.62
CA VAL A 26 -33.56 -8.32 6.85
C VAL A 26 -33.44 -6.86 7.29
N THR A 27 -32.24 -6.29 7.34
CA THR A 27 -32.01 -4.89 7.75
C THR A 27 -32.77 -3.90 6.88
N VAL A 28 -32.69 -4.03 5.55
CA VAL A 28 -33.39 -3.15 4.58
C VAL A 28 -34.91 -3.34 4.60
N ARG A 29 -35.39 -4.53 5.00
CA ARG A 29 -36.83 -4.79 5.15
C ARG A 29 -37.42 -4.23 6.45
N VAL A 30 -36.61 -4.13 7.51
CA VAL A 30 -37.02 -3.60 8.82
C VAL A 30 -36.94 -2.07 8.88
N VAL A 31 -35.94 -1.48 8.23
CA VAL A 31 -35.63 -0.04 8.35
C VAL A 31 -35.60 0.64 6.97
N PRO A 32 -36.29 1.78 6.78
CA PRO A 32 -36.21 2.57 5.55
C PRO A 32 -34.76 2.95 5.20
N VAL A 33 -34.43 2.93 3.90
CA VAL A 33 -33.07 3.14 3.39
C VAL A 33 -32.56 4.55 3.69
N GLU A 34 -33.47 5.51 3.80
CA GLU A 34 -33.21 6.91 4.15
C GLU A 34 -32.65 7.01 5.57
N VAL A 35 -33.30 6.33 6.53
CA VAL A 35 -32.87 6.28 7.92
C VAL A 35 -31.54 5.51 8.06
N LEU A 36 -31.39 4.39 7.33
CA LEU A 36 -30.17 3.58 7.36
C LEU A 36 -28.90 4.34 6.95
N LYS A 37 -29.00 5.38 6.10
CA LYS A 37 -27.87 6.22 5.68
C LYS A 37 -27.31 7.10 6.79
N GLU A 38 -28.15 7.46 7.77
CA GLU A 38 -27.78 8.35 8.89
C GLU A 38 -27.28 7.57 10.11
N GLN A 39 -27.52 6.25 10.16
CA GLN A 39 -27.11 5.42 11.30
C GLN A 39 -25.64 4.98 11.22
N THR A 40 -24.87 5.26 12.27
CA THR A 40 -23.50 4.76 12.43
C THR A 40 -23.42 3.26 12.71
N SER A 41 -24.50 2.65 13.23
CA SER A 41 -24.62 1.20 13.43
C SER A 41 -25.98 0.68 12.92
N PRO A 42 -26.16 0.54 11.60
CA PRO A 42 -27.46 0.22 11.01
C PRO A 42 -28.03 -1.14 11.46
N ILE A 43 -27.15 -2.12 11.72
CA ILE A 43 -27.55 -3.47 12.15
C ILE A 43 -28.01 -3.48 13.61
N ALA A 44 -27.34 -2.75 14.51
CA ALA A 44 -27.78 -2.64 15.90
C ALA A 44 -29.10 -1.86 16.02
N PHE A 45 -29.28 -0.82 15.21
CA PHE A 45 -30.54 -0.07 15.13
C PHE A 45 -31.71 -0.93 14.62
N ALA A 46 -31.49 -1.73 13.56
CA ALA A 46 -32.50 -2.69 13.10
C ALA A 46 -32.84 -3.76 14.17
N ALA A 47 -31.86 -4.18 14.97
CA ALA A 47 -32.09 -5.09 16.09
C ALA A 47 -32.88 -4.43 17.24
N GLU A 48 -32.68 -3.12 17.50
CA GLU A 48 -33.48 -2.38 18.48
C GLU A 48 -34.96 -2.32 18.08
N LEU A 49 -35.25 -2.10 16.80
CA LEU A 49 -36.63 -2.02 16.29
C LEU A 49 -37.38 -3.36 16.35
N VAL A 50 -36.67 -4.50 16.26
CA VAL A 50 -37.29 -5.84 16.24
C VAL A 50 -37.34 -6.47 17.64
N MET A 51 -36.31 -6.27 18.45
CA MET A 51 -36.10 -6.97 19.73
C MET A 51 -35.97 -6.02 20.94
N GLY A 52 -36.18 -4.72 20.74
CA GLY A 52 -35.99 -3.70 21.76
C GLY A 52 -34.52 -3.51 22.17
N LYS A 53 -34.33 -2.71 23.23
CA LYS A 53 -32.99 -2.35 23.76
C LYS A 53 -32.13 -3.57 24.12
N ALA A 54 -32.74 -4.68 24.55
CA ALA A 54 -32.02 -5.92 24.84
C ALA A 54 -31.36 -6.53 23.58
N GLY A 55 -32.06 -6.53 22.44
CA GLY A 55 -31.48 -6.96 21.16
C GLY A 55 -30.37 -6.02 20.68
N ALA A 56 -30.56 -4.70 20.82
CA ALA A 56 -29.54 -3.71 20.49
C ALA A 56 -28.25 -3.92 21.28
N MET A 57 -28.34 -4.17 22.59
CA MET A 57 -27.20 -4.47 23.47
C MET A 57 -26.49 -5.77 23.08
N LEU A 58 -27.25 -6.86 22.84
CA LEU A 58 -26.68 -8.14 22.43
C LEU A 58 -25.92 -8.04 21.11
N ILE A 59 -26.53 -7.43 20.08
CA ILE A 59 -25.91 -7.27 18.76
C ILE A 59 -24.70 -6.35 18.83
N SER A 60 -24.76 -5.25 19.61
CA SER A 60 -23.61 -4.36 19.81
C SER A 60 -22.45 -5.08 20.49
N GLY A 61 -22.71 -5.90 21.52
CA GLY A 61 -21.70 -6.72 22.18
C GLY A 61 -21.03 -7.72 21.24
N VAL A 62 -21.81 -8.40 20.40
CA VAL A 62 -21.30 -9.33 19.37
C VAL A 62 -20.44 -8.59 18.34
N ILE A 63 -20.88 -7.41 17.86
CA ILE A 63 -20.12 -6.58 16.92
C ILE A 63 -18.77 -6.14 17.51
N ILE A 64 -18.72 -5.74 18.79
CA ILE A 64 -17.48 -5.35 19.47
C ILE A 64 -16.51 -6.54 19.55
N ILE A 65 -16.97 -7.72 19.99
CA ILE A 65 -16.14 -8.91 20.10
C ILE A 65 -15.62 -9.35 18.71
N ALA A 66 -16.49 -9.35 17.70
CA ALA A 66 -16.11 -9.67 16.33
C ALA A 66 -15.09 -8.66 15.75
N GLY A 67 -15.28 -7.36 16.02
CA GLY A 67 -14.35 -6.30 15.63
C GLY A 67 -12.96 -6.47 16.24
N LEU A 68 -12.88 -6.77 17.55
CA LEU A 68 -11.61 -7.05 18.23
C LEU A 68 -10.90 -8.28 17.64
N ALA A 69 -11.63 -9.35 17.35
CA ALA A 69 -11.08 -10.54 16.71
C ALA A 69 -10.58 -10.27 15.28
N ALA A 70 -11.29 -9.44 14.51
CA ALA A 70 -10.90 -9.01 13.16
C ALA A 70 -9.63 -8.15 13.19
N VAL A 71 -9.56 -7.14 14.08
CA VAL A 71 -8.38 -6.27 14.25
C VAL A 71 -7.15 -7.08 14.66
N ASN A 72 -7.28 -8.00 15.62
CA ASN A 72 -6.17 -8.90 16.00
C ASN A 72 -5.68 -9.74 14.81
N SER A 73 -6.61 -10.30 14.03
CA SER A 73 -6.27 -11.11 12.85
C SER A 73 -5.58 -10.29 11.75
N ALA A 74 -6.03 -9.04 11.53
CA ALA A 74 -5.44 -8.11 10.57
C ALA A 74 -4.01 -7.71 10.95
N ILE A 75 -3.77 -7.35 12.22
CA ILE A 75 -2.43 -7.01 12.73
C ILE A 75 -1.49 -8.22 12.58
N MET A 76 -1.94 -9.43 12.94
CA MET A 76 -1.15 -10.65 12.76
C MET A 76 -0.77 -10.91 11.30
N ALA A 77 -1.66 -10.63 10.35
CA ALA A 77 -1.38 -10.76 8.92
C ALA A 77 -0.40 -9.69 8.43
N GLN A 78 -0.61 -8.43 8.80
CA GLN A 78 0.22 -7.29 8.42
C GLN A 78 1.68 -7.47 8.88
N SER A 79 1.90 -7.84 10.15
CA SER A 79 3.25 -8.08 10.69
C SER A 79 3.99 -9.19 9.96
N ARG A 80 3.29 -10.24 9.51
CA ARG A 80 3.88 -11.36 8.75
C ARG A 80 4.26 -10.94 7.33
N ILE A 81 3.45 -10.10 6.68
CA ILE A 81 3.75 -9.53 5.35
C ILE A 81 4.98 -8.60 5.45
N LEU A 82 5.00 -7.69 6.42
CA LEU A 82 6.15 -6.79 6.69
C LEU A 82 7.43 -7.58 6.98
N TYR A 83 7.35 -8.61 7.83
CA TYR A 83 8.46 -9.52 8.12
C TYR A 83 8.99 -10.20 6.85
N ALA A 84 8.10 -10.77 6.02
CA ALA A 84 8.48 -11.44 4.78
C ALA A 84 9.15 -10.47 3.78
N LEU A 85 8.57 -9.28 3.59
CA LEU A 85 9.16 -8.23 2.74
C LEU A 85 10.51 -7.71 3.28
N SER A 86 10.71 -7.67 4.60
CA SER A 86 12.00 -7.34 5.21
C SER A 86 13.04 -8.44 4.98
N ARG A 87 12.67 -9.71 5.22
CA ARG A 87 13.51 -10.89 4.99
C ARG A 87 13.96 -11.00 3.54
N ASP A 88 13.04 -10.75 2.61
CA ASP A 88 13.26 -10.78 1.15
C ASP A 88 13.98 -9.50 0.66
N ARG A 89 14.46 -8.66 1.58
CA ARG A 89 15.22 -7.42 1.35
C ARG A 89 14.49 -6.39 0.48
N TYR A 90 13.17 -6.26 0.62
CA TYR A 90 12.38 -5.12 0.12
C TYR A 90 12.21 -4.00 1.14
N LEU A 91 12.21 -4.31 2.44
CA LEU A 91 12.10 -3.35 3.55
C LEU A 91 13.40 -3.28 4.40
N PRO A 92 13.56 -2.29 5.30
CA PRO A 92 14.71 -2.23 6.22
C PRO A 92 14.78 -3.47 7.11
N GLY A 93 15.98 -4.08 7.24
CA GLY A 93 16.17 -5.37 7.92
C GLY A 93 15.75 -5.43 9.39
N VAL A 94 15.58 -4.27 10.05
CA VAL A 94 15.08 -4.18 11.43
C VAL A 94 13.66 -4.76 11.56
N LEU A 95 12.83 -4.68 10.51
CA LEU A 95 11.48 -5.25 10.49
C LEU A 95 11.46 -6.79 10.44
N SER A 96 12.58 -7.44 10.13
CA SER A 96 12.74 -8.90 10.21
C SER A 96 13.19 -9.40 11.60
N ALA A 97 13.30 -8.54 12.60
CA ALA A 97 13.67 -8.94 13.95
C ALA A 97 12.56 -9.76 14.65
N ILE A 98 12.91 -11.00 15.02
CA ILE A 98 12.05 -11.91 15.78
C ILE A 98 12.38 -11.81 17.28
N HIS A 99 11.37 -11.85 18.13
CA HIS A 99 11.55 -11.82 19.59
C HIS A 99 11.98 -13.19 20.12
N GLY A 100 13.12 -13.28 20.81
CA GLY A 100 13.76 -14.56 21.18
C GLY A 100 12.92 -15.50 22.04
N ARG A 101 12.03 -14.99 22.91
CA ARG A 101 11.15 -15.82 23.75
C ARG A 101 9.86 -16.25 23.07
N PHE A 102 9.24 -15.34 22.30
CA PHE A 102 7.87 -15.49 21.77
C PHE A 102 7.83 -15.84 20.28
N HIS A 103 8.98 -15.87 19.60
CA HIS A 103 9.12 -16.18 18.17
C HIS A 103 8.24 -15.30 17.26
N SER A 104 7.91 -14.09 17.72
CA SER A 104 7.02 -13.15 17.03
C SER A 104 7.81 -11.98 16.39
N PRO A 105 7.37 -11.45 15.23
CA PRO A 105 8.01 -10.31 14.56
C PRO A 105 7.64 -8.98 15.24
N HIS A 106 8.08 -8.81 16.48
CA HIS A 106 7.71 -7.72 17.37
C HIS A 106 7.91 -6.31 16.78
N VAL A 107 9.01 -6.06 16.06
CA VAL A 107 9.27 -4.76 15.43
C VAL A 107 8.26 -4.48 14.30
N ALA A 108 7.92 -5.48 13.48
CA ALA A 108 6.91 -5.34 12.44
C ALA A 108 5.50 -5.09 13.03
N SER A 109 5.18 -5.73 14.17
CA SER A 109 3.93 -5.47 14.90
C SER A 109 3.88 -4.07 15.50
N LEU A 110 4.98 -3.58 16.08
CA LEU A 110 5.02 -2.22 16.63
C LEU A 110 4.89 -1.15 15.52
N PHE A 111 5.55 -1.36 14.38
CA PHE A 111 5.39 -0.51 13.20
C PHE A 111 3.94 -0.52 12.68
N SER A 112 3.33 -1.71 12.58
CA SER A 112 1.93 -1.87 12.19
C SER A 112 0.97 -1.13 13.13
N LEU A 113 1.21 -1.23 14.44
CA LEU A 113 0.42 -0.53 15.46
C LEU A 113 0.53 1.00 15.31
N ILE A 114 1.74 1.55 15.23
CA ILE A 114 1.98 3.00 15.06
C ILE A 114 1.30 3.50 13.79
N PHE A 115 1.46 2.78 12.68
CA PHE A 115 0.82 3.13 11.41
C PHE A 115 -0.72 3.08 11.51
N THR A 116 -1.27 2.05 12.15
CA THR A 116 -2.73 1.89 12.33
C THR A 116 -3.30 3.00 13.20
N VAL A 117 -2.64 3.36 14.31
CA VAL A 117 -3.05 4.48 15.16
C VAL A 117 -3.01 5.80 14.39
N ALA A 118 -1.94 6.05 13.63
CA ALA A 118 -1.82 7.26 12.81
C ALA A 118 -2.95 7.36 11.75
N VAL A 119 -3.31 6.24 11.10
CA VAL A 119 -4.44 6.21 10.14
C VAL A 119 -5.78 6.41 10.83
N THR A 120 -6.02 5.77 11.98
CA THR A 120 -7.26 5.92 12.76
C THR A 120 -7.49 7.36 13.23
N LEU A 121 -6.42 8.11 13.53
CA LEU A 121 -6.51 9.52 13.93
C LEU A 121 -7.01 10.47 12.83
N LEU A 122 -7.09 10.04 11.56
CA LEU A 122 -7.76 10.82 10.51
C LEU A 122 -9.30 10.82 10.63
N GLY A 123 -9.88 9.90 11.41
CA GLY A 123 -11.32 9.88 11.73
C GLY A 123 -12.28 9.47 10.60
N ASP A 124 -11.89 9.54 9.32
CA ASP A 124 -12.75 9.17 8.20
C ASP A 124 -12.76 7.66 7.91
N VAL A 125 -13.72 6.97 8.53
CA VAL A 125 -13.95 5.53 8.35
C VAL A 125 -14.33 5.17 6.91
N ASN A 126 -15.07 6.03 6.21
CA ASN A 126 -15.53 5.75 4.84
C ASN A 126 -14.36 5.82 3.85
N PHE A 127 -13.54 6.87 3.95
CA PHE A 127 -12.33 7.02 3.15
C PHE A 127 -11.35 5.86 3.36
N VAL A 128 -11.11 5.46 4.62
CA VAL A 128 -10.26 4.30 4.94
C VAL A 128 -10.85 3.00 4.37
N ALA A 129 -12.18 2.81 4.41
CA ALA A 129 -12.83 1.65 3.80
C ALA A 129 -12.65 1.62 2.27
N TYR A 130 -12.77 2.76 1.58
CA TYR A 130 -12.51 2.84 0.14
C TYR A 130 -11.03 2.55 -0.20
N LEU A 131 -10.07 3.05 0.58
CA LEU A 131 -8.64 2.74 0.41
C LEU A 131 -8.32 1.26 0.61
N VAL A 132 -8.93 0.62 1.62
CA VAL A 132 -8.77 -0.82 1.87
C VAL A 132 -9.35 -1.64 0.71
N ASN A 133 -10.53 -1.26 0.21
CA ASN A 133 -11.15 -1.90 -0.95
C ASN A 133 -10.29 -1.74 -2.22
N PHE A 134 -9.68 -0.59 -2.45
CA PHE A 134 -8.74 -0.37 -3.56
C PHE A 134 -7.60 -1.39 -3.54
N GLY A 135 -6.95 -1.54 -2.37
CA GLY A 135 -5.87 -2.51 -2.16
C GLY A 135 -6.30 -3.96 -2.41
N PHE A 136 -7.48 -4.36 -1.92
CA PHE A 136 -8.02 -5.71 -2.17
C PHE A 136 -8.33 -5.95 -3.65
N VAL A 137 -9.00 -5.02 -4.32
CA VAL A 137 -9.42 -5.15 -5.72
C VAL A 137 -8.22 -5.28 -6.65
N ILE A 138 -7.16 -4.48 -6.43
CA ILE A 138 -5.89 -4.57 -7.16
C ILE A 138 -5.14 -5.85 -6.80
N GLY A 139 -5.13 -6.25 -5.53
CA GLY A 139 -4.56 -7.53 -5.09
C GLY A 139 -5.19 -8.73 -5.81
N PHE A 140 -6.53 -8.76 -5.93
CA PHE A 140 -7.23 -9.81 -6.67
C PHE A 140 -6.92 -9.78 -8.17
N ALA A 141 -6.78 -8.60 -8.78
CA ALA A 141 -6.34 -8.50 -10.18
C ALA A 141 -4.92 -9.10 -10.36
N PHE A 142 -3.97 -8.75 -9.49
CA PHE A 142 -2.62 -9.30 -9.54
C PHE A 142 -2.55 -10.81 -9.25
N VAL A 143 -3.37 -11.34 -8.34
CA VAL A 143 -3.45 -12.79 -8.07
C VAL A 143 -3.95 -13.55 -9.30
N ASN A 144 -5.01 -13.06 -9.95
CA ASN A 144 -5.53 -13.66 -11.18
C ASN A 144 -4.54 -13.57 -12.35
N LEU A 145 -3.88 -12.42 -12.52
CA LEU A 145 -2.83 -12.23 -13.53
C LEU A 145 -1.63 -13.16 -13.26
N SER A 146 -1.23 -13.30 -12.00
CA SER A 146 -0.16 -14.20 -11.57
C SER A 146 -0.50 -15.67 -11.85
N LEU A 147 -1.76 -16.08 -11.69
CA LEU A 147 -2.22 -17.42 -12.05
C LEU A 147 -2.12 -17.67 -13.56
N ILE A 148 -2.49 -16.70 -14.40
CA ILE A 148 -2.35 -16.80 -15.86
C ILE A 148 -0.86 -16.92 -16.24
N LYS A 149 -0.01 -16.05 -15.68
CA LYS A 149 1.45 -16.05 -15.91
C LYS A 149 2.09 -17.36 -15.47
N LEU A 150 1.79 -17.84 -14.26
CA LEU A 150 2.28 -19.11 -13.72
C LEU A 150 1.89 -20.31 -14.60
N ARG A 151 0.66 -20.32 -15.16
CA ARG A 151 0.24 -21.41 -16.06
C ARG A 151 1.03 -21.42 -17.37
N LYS A 152 1.44 -20.25 -17.90
CA LYS A 152 2.26 -20.09 -19.10
C LYS A 152 3.73 -20.44 -18.85
N GLU A 153 4.34 -19.91 -17.79
CA GLU A 153 5.78 -20.09 -17.50
C GLU A 153 6.13 -21.47 -16.98
N LYS A 154 5.23 -22.12 -16.22
CA LYS A 154 5.50 -23.42 -15.57
C LYS A 154 4.41 -24.45 -15.92
N PRO A 155 4.29 -24.86 -17.20
CA PRO A 155 3.23 -25.77 -17.67
C PRO A 155 3.27 -27.14 -16.99
N TRP A 156 4.48 -27.71 -16.82
CA TRP A 156 4.74 -29.05 -16.29
C TRP A 156 4.66 -29.18 -14.76
N MET A 157 4.40 -28.09 -14.03
CA MET A 157 4.29 -28.13 -12.57
C MET A 157 3.11 -29.00 -12.13
N ARG A 158 3.33 -29.91 -11.16
CA ARG A 158 2.25 -30.66 -10.50
C ARG A 158 1.27 -29.69 -9.83
N ARG A 159 -0.01 -29.76 -10.20
CA ARG A 159 -1.09 -28.88 -9.71
C ARG A 159 -2.16 -29.72 -9.01
N PRO A 160 -2.14 -29.83 -7.66
CA PRO A 160 -3.12 -30.63 -6.90
C PRO A 160 -4.55 -30.11 -7.00
N PHE A 161 -4.70 -28.80 -7.15
CA PHE A 161 -5.94 -28.13 -7.51
C PHE A 161 -5.76 -27.40 -8.84
N LYS A 162 -6.77 -27.45 -9.70
CA LYS A 162 -6.84 -26.70 -10.95
C LYS A 162 -8.12 -25.86 -10.89
N SER A 163 -8.02 -24.54 -11.06
CA SER A 163 -9.24 -23.72 -11.12
C SER A 163 -10.07 -24.16 -12.34
N PRO A 164 -11.40 -24.28 -12.17
CA PRO A 164 -12.32 -24.63 -13.26
C PRO A 164 -12.36 -23.51 -14.30
N LEU A 165 -12.83 -23.83 -15.51
CA LEU A 165 -13.09 -22.87 -16.59
C LEU A 165 -11.92 -21.88 -16.84
N PHE A 166 -10.68 -22.38 -16.86
CA PHE A 166 -9.52 -21.56 -17.23
C PHE A 166 -9.44 -21.41 -18.76
N PRO A 167 -9.15 -20.21 -19.31
CA PRO A 167 -8.77 -18.97 -18.62
C PRO A 167 -9.94 -18.04 -18.23
N ALA A 168 -11.19 -18.41 -18.52
CA ALA A 168 -12.35 -17.55 -18.29
C ALA A 168 -12.49 -17.08 -16.82
N VAL A 169 -12.31 -17.95 -15.82
CA VAL A 169 -12.43 -17.55 -14.40
C VAL A 169 -11.39 -16.48 -13.99
N PRO A 170 -10.07 -16.64 -14.26
CA PRO A 170 -9.12 -15.55 -13.98
C PRO A 170 -9.34 -14.28 -14.80
N LEU A 171 -9.79 -14.39 -16.05
CA LEU A 171 -10.12 -13.22 -16.87
C LEU A 171 -11.33 -12.47 -16.29
N ALA A 172 -12.40 -13.17 -15.92
CA ALA A 172 -13.56 -12.59 -15.24
C ALA A 172 -13.16 -11.93 -13.91
N GLY A 173 -12.26 -12.55 -13.13
CA GLY A 173 -11.71 -11.95 -11.91
C GLY A 173 -10.99 -10.61 -12.17
N ILE A 174 -10.16 -10.53 -13.22
CA ILE A 174 -9.49 -9.29 -13.62
C ILE A 174 -10.51 -8.24 -14.11
N SER A 175 -11.47 -8.63 -14.97
CA SER A 175 -12.50 -7.74 -15.48
C SER A 175 -13.39 -7.17 -14.37
N ILE A 176 -13.85 -8.01 -13.43
CA ILE A 176 -14.64 -7.60 -12.27
C ILE A 176 -13.83 -6.66 -11.38
N SER A 177 -12.55 -6.97 -11.12
CA SER A 177 -11.67 -6.04 -10.38
C SER A 177 -11.56 -4.68 -11.06
N ILE A 178 -11.33 -4.63 -12.37
CA ILE A 178 -11.23 -3.37 -13.12
C ILE A 178 -12.56 -2.59 -13.06
N ILE A 179 -13.69 -3.27 -13.23
CA ILE A 179 -15.03 -2.66 -13.13
C ILE A 179 -15.26 -2.09 -11.73
N LEU A 180 -14.91 -2.82 -10.66
CA LEU A 180 -15.07 -2.36 -9.28
C LEU A 180 -14.23 -1.11 -8.95
N LEU A 181 -13.05 -0.95 -9.56
CA LEU A 181 -12.26 0.29 -9.42
C LEU A 181 -13.00 1.53 -9.95
N LEU A 182 -13.87 1.39 -10.95
CA LEU A 182 -14.66 2.51 -11.49
C LEU A 182 -15.77 2.98 -10.54
N PHE A 183 -16.16 2.16 -9.55
CA PHE A 183 -17.16 2.46 -8.54
C PHE A 183 -16.56 2.94 -7.21
N LEU A 184 -15.24 3.02 -7.09
CA LEU A 184 -14.57 3.56 -5.90
C LEU A 184 -14.56 5.08 -5.91
N ASP A 185 -14.49 5.66 -4.71
CA ASP A 185 -14.36 7.12 -4.57
C ASP A 185 -13.06 7.65 -5.21
N LYS A 186 -13.15 8.85 -5.79
CA LYS A 186 -12.05 9.48 -6.53
C LYS A 186 -10.84 9.77 -5.64
N ALA A 187 -11.03 10.16 -4.38
CA ALA A 187 -9.91 10.41 -3.47
C ALA A 187 -9.16 9.12 -3.16
N ALA A 188 -9.88 8.00 -2.97
CA ALA A 188 -9.28 6.69 -2.76
C ALA A 188 -8.51 6.19 -3.99
N LEU A 189 -8.99 6.48 -5.20
CA LEU A 189 -8.27 6.18 -6.46
C LEU A 189 -7.00 7.01 -6.61
N ILE A 190 -7.01 8.30 -6.27
CA ILE A 190 -5.84 9.19 -6.33
C ILE A 190 -4.78 8.74 -5.32
N VAL A 191 -5.13 8.67 -4.03
CA VAL A 191 -4.20 8.27 -2.96
C VAL A 191 -3.72 6.82 -3.15
N GLY A 192 -4.60 5.94 -3.63
CA GLY A 192 -4.24 4.60 -4.05
C GLY A 192 -3.20 4.58 -5.18
N GLY A 193 -3.41 5.37 -6.24
CA GLY A 193 -2.48 5.53 -7.35
C GLY A 193 -1.14 6.12 -6.93
N GLU A 194 -1.15 7.17 -6.10
CA GLU A 194 0.04 7.78 -5.49
C GLU A 194 0.83 6.75 -4.65
N SER A 195 0.14 5.93 -3.85
CA SER A 195 0.78 4.89 -3.05
C SER A 195 1.47 3.82 -3.91
N ILE A 196 0.88 3.46 -5.06
CA ILE A 196 1.49 2.54 -6.04
C ILE A 196 2.70 3.20 -6.71
N MET A 197 2.59 4.47 -7.11
CA MET A 197 3.70 5.22 -7.70
C MET A 197 4.86 5.36 -6.72
N PHE A 198 4.58 5.64 -5.45
CA PHE A 198 5.57 5.70 -4.39
C PHE A 198 6.20 4.32 -4.12
N ALA A 199 5.42 3.25 -4.10
CA ALA A 199 5.92 1.88 -3.92
C ALA A 199 6.80 1.43 -5.09
N LEU A 200 6.41 1.73 -6.34
CA LEU A 200 7.21 1.49 -7.54
C LEU A 200 8.50 2.31 -7.51
N LEU A 201 8.42 3.60 -7.16
CA LEU A 201 9.59 4.45 -7.00
C LEU A 201 10.54 3.86 -5.95
N ALA A 202 10.07 3.59 -4.74
CA ALA A 202 10.88 2.98 -3.68
C ALA A 202 11.52 1.64 -4.09
N TYR A 203 10.78 0.80 -4.83
CA TYR A 203 11.30 -0.43 -5.43
C TYR A 203 12.44 -0.15 -6.42
N TYR A 204 12.25 0.78 -7.37
CA TYR A 204 13.29 1.16 -8.34
C TYR A 204 14.51 1.79 -7.66
N LEU A 205 14.32 2.76 -6.76
CA LEU A 205 15.44 3.40 -6.02
C LEU A 205 16.28 2.36 -5.28
N ARG A 206 15.63 1.34 -4.70
CA ARG A 206 16.29 0.23 -3.98
C ARG A 206 16.99 -0.77 -4.91
N MET A 207 16.39 -1.08 -6.07
CA MET A 207 16.95 -2.02 -7.05
C MET A 207 18.10 -1.41 -7.87
N VAL A 208 18.07 -0.10 -8.11
CA VAL A 208 19.08 0.64 -8.88
C VAL A 208 20.43 0.72 -8.14
N GLY A 209 20.42 0.62 -6.81
CA GLY A 209 21.62 0.59 -5.97
C GLY A 209 22.24 1.99 -5.75
N TYR A 210 22.83 2.19 -4.57
CA TYR A 210 23.24 3.52 -4.07
C TYR A 210 24.11 4.31 -5.06
N SER A 211 25.05 3.65 -5.74
CA SER A 211 25.96 4.30 -6.71
C SER A 211 25.23 4.88 -7.93
N ARG A 212 24.27 4.14 -8.51
CA ARG A 212 23.47 4.64 -9.64
C ARG A 212 22.40 5.63 -9.19
N LEU A 213 21.90 5.48 -7.96
CA LEU A 213 20.99 6.44 -7.35
C LEU A 213 21.64 7.81 -7.17
N ARG A 214 22.88 7.83 -6.65
CA ARG A 214 23.69 9.03 -6.47
C ARG A 214 23.94 9.72 -7.81
N LEU A 215 24.26 8.96 -8.87
CA LEU A 215 24.39 9.48 -10.24
C LEU A 215 23.08 10.06 -10.79
N ALA A 216 21.94 9.38 -10.58
CA ALA A 216 20.63 9.85 -11.04
C ALA A 216 20.16 11.12 -10.32
N VAL A 217 20.25 11.15 -8.99
CA VAL A 217 19.94 12.34 -8.17
C VAL A 217 20.90 13.49 -8.50
N GLY A 218 22.17 13.17 -8.77
CA GLY A 218 23.16 14.15 -9.23
C GLY A 218 22.81 14.75 -10.59
N GLY A 219 22.36 13.93 -11.55
CA GLY A 219 21.88 14.40 -12.86
C GLY A 219 20.61 15.25 -12.77
N ILE A 220 19.65 14.85 -11.92
CA ILE A 220 18.41 15.61 -11.69
C ILE A 220 18.72 16.97 -11.06
N SER A 221 19.56 17.02 -10.02
CA SER A 221 19.92 18.28 -9.35
C SER A 221 20.80 19.21 -10.20
N LEU A 222 21.66 18.67 -11.07
CA LEU A 222 22.27 19.46 -12.15
C LEU A 222 21.23 20.07 -13.08
N GLY A 223 20.29 19.26 -13.58
CA GLY A 223 19.26 19.69 -14.54
C GLY A 223 18.35 20.77 -13.96
N THR A 224 17.82 20.56 -12.74
CA THR A 224 16.98 21.57 -12.08
C THR A 224 17.77 22.82 -11.72
N GLY A 225 19.01 22.69 -11.24
CA GLY A 225 19.85 23.84 -10.89
C GLY A 225 20.16 24.73 -12.09
N VAL A 226 20.58 24.14 -13.22
CA VAL A 226 20.84 24.89 -14.47
C VAL A 226 19.57 25.56 -14.99
N LEU A 227 18.44 24.86 -14.97
CA LEU A 227 17.14 25.41 -15.41
C LEU A 227 16.70 26.57 -14.50
N THR A 228 16.87 26.48 -13.19
CA THR A 228 16.53 27.55 -12.23
C THR A 228 17.41 28.79 -12.43
N VAL A 229 18.72 28.63 -12.64
CA VAL A 229 19.62 29.77 -12.94
C VAL A 229 19.25 30.42 -14.28
N PHE A 230 18.94 29.62 -15.31
CA PHE A 230 18.52 30.12 -16.62
C PHE A 230 17.22 30.92 -16.55
N LEU A 231 16.19 30.40 -15.86
CA LEU A 231 14.92 31.10 -15.66
C LEU A 231 15.08 32.38 -14.82
N ALA A 232 15.94 32.37 -13.80
CA ALA A 232 16.23 33.57 -13.01
C ALA A 232 16.96 34.66 -13.84
N PHE A 233 17.84 34.25 -14.76
CA PHE A 233 18.51 35.16 -15.71
C PHE A 233 17.52 35.75 -16.73
N MET A 234 16.61 34.94 -17.28
CA MET A 234 15.55 35.41 -18.17
C MET A 234 14.59 36.39 -17.48
N ALA A 235 14.24 36.14 -16.21
CA ALA A 235 13.43 37.05 -15.41
C ALA A 235 14.17 38.38 -15.13
N GLY A 236 15.47 38.31 -14.80
CA GLY A 236 16.30 39.50 -14.55
C GLY A 236 16.53 40.39 -15.78
N THR A 237 16.50 39.81 -16.98
CA THR A 237 16.65 40.55 -18.25
C THR A 237 15.35 41.14 -18.79
N ARG A 238 14.21 40.96 -18.09
CA ARG A 238 12.85 41.37 -18.51
C ARG A 238 12.39 40.84 -19.88
N LEU A 239 13.06 39.83 -20.43
CA LEU A 239 12.73 39.26 -21.75
C LEU A 239 11.43 38.44 -21.76
N VAL A 240 10.92 38.03 -20.59
CA VAL A 240 9.62 37.36 -20.43
C VAL A 240 8.88 37.93 -19.23
N MET A 241 7.73 38.56 -19.47
CA MET A 241 6.79 38.98 -18.43
C MET A 241 5.91 37.78 -18.01
N PHE A 242 6.29 37.11 -16.93
CA PHE A 242 5.40 36.12 -16.28
C PHE A 242 4.39 36.83 -15.37
N ASP A 243 3.30 37.30 -15.96
CA ASP A 243 2.18 37.88 -15.22
C ASP A 243 1.28 36.75 -14.66
N LEU A 244 1.65 36.19 -13.50
CA LEU A 244 0.80 35.23 -12.78
C LEU A 244 -0.18 35.99 -11.87
N PRO A 245 -1.50 35.94 -12.14
CA PRO A 245 -2.48 36.59 -11.28
C PRO A 245 -2.58 35.88 -9.92
N GLY A 246 -2.12 36.55 -8.87
CA GLY A 246 -2.40 36.17 -7.47
C GLY A 246 -1.19 36.00 -6.54
N LEU A 247 0.05 35.92 -7.04
CA LEU A 247 1.23 35.68 -6.20
C LEU A 247 2.16 36.90 -6.09
N LYS A 248 1.92 37.77 -5.09
CA LYS A 248 2.75 38.97 -4.81
C LYS A 248 4.12 38.68 -4.15
N ILE A 249 4.62 37.45 -4.21
CA ILE A 249 5.93 37.07 -3.65
C ILE A 249 6.78 36.46 -4.78
N ILE A 250 7.37 37.34 -5.59
CA ILE A 250 8.48 36.96 -6.47
C ILE A 250 9.76 37.07 -5.62
N PRO A 251 10.43 35.97 -5.23
CA PRO A 251 11.68 36.06 -4.50
C PRO A 251 12.73 36.78 -5.36
N PRO A 252 13.54 37.70 -4.80
CA PRO A 252 14.51 38.46 -5.58
C PRO A 252 15.48 37.52 -6.29
N ALA A 253 15.78 37.81 -7.56
CA ALA A 253 16.47 36.89 -8.48
C ALA A 253 17.78 36.29 -7.93
N TYR A 254 18.51 37.05 -7.11
CA TYR A 254 19.71 36.60 -6.41
C TYR A 254 19.51 35.36 -5.51
N ILE A 255 18.33 35.18 -4.91
CA ILE A 255 17.99 33.99 -4.09
C ILE A 255 17.74 32.76 -4.97
N LEU A 256 17.11 32.95 -6.14
CA LEU A 256 16.90 31.86 -7.10
C LEU A 256 18.22 31.42 -7.74
N ILE A 257 19.11 32.38 -8.05
CA ILE A 257 20.45 32.09 -8.59
C ILE A 257 21.31 31.34 -7.57
N SER A 258 21.32 31.75 -6.30
CA SER A 258 22.11 31.06 -5.26
C SER A 258 21.55 29.66 -4.96
N PHE A 259 20.23 29.48 -4.92
CA PHE A 259 19.59 28.18 -4.78
C PHE A 259 19.91 27.24 -5.96
N GLY A 260 19.83 27.75 -7.19
CA GLY A 260 20.22 27.00 -8.40
C GLY A 260 21.70 26.60 -8.39
N PHE A 261 22.59 27.50 -7.96
CA PHE A 261 24.02 27.21 -7.83
C PHE A 261 24.30 26.13 -6.77
N ILE A 262 23.61 26.15 -5.63
CA ILE A 262 23.69 25.11 -4.60
C ILE A 262 23.21 23.75 -5.15
N GLN A 263 22.13 23.72 -5.94
CA GLN A 263 21.67 22.48 -6.59
C GLN A 263 22.67 21.95 -7.61
N VAL A 264 23.28 22.82 -8.44
CA VAL A 264 24.36 22.43 -9.37
C VAL A 264 25.54 21.84 -8.60
N LEU A 265 25.98 22.49 -7.52
CA LEU A 265 27.10 22.02 -6.70
C LEU A 265 26.81 20.66 -6.05
N ALA A 266 25.59 20.49 -5.51
CA ALA A 266 25.11 19.21 -4.97
C ALA A 266 25.01 18.12 -6.04
N GLY A 267 24.68 18.49 -7.29
CA GLY A 267 24.66 17.59 -8.44
C GLY A 267 26.05 17.07 -8.81
N ILE A 268 27.03 17.97 -8.90
CA ILE A 268 28.44 17.63 -9.15
C ILE A 268 28.98 16.73 -8.02
N LEU A 269 28.77 17.12 -6.76
CA LEU A 269 29.20 16.34 -5.59
C LEU A 269 28.55 14.95 -5.53
N ASN A 270 27.37 14.75 -6.11
CA ASN A 270 26.74 13.45 -6.22
C ASN A 270 27.25 12.62 -7.41
N ILE A 271 27.64 13.24 -8.52
CA ILE A 271 28.20 12.53 -9.69
C ILE A 271 29.65 12.12 -9.47
N VAL A 272 30.48 12.97 -8.82
CA VAL A 272 31.90 12.68 -8.60
C VAL A 272 32.05 11.49 -7.62
N PRO A 273 32.68 10.37 -8.04
CA PRO A 273 32.89 9.24 -7.16
C PRO A 273 33.89 9.61 -6.06
N THR A 274 33.42 9.65 -4.82
CA THR A 274 34.28 9.69 -3.64
C THR A 274 35.09 8.40 -3.59
N SER A 275 36.40 8.50 -3.81
CA SER A 275 37.33 7.36 -3.81
C SER A 275 37.15 6.48 -2.57
N PRO A 276 37.15 5.13 -2.70
CA PRO A 276 37.07 4.25 -1.55
C PRO A 276 38.31 4.43 -0.67
N LYS A 277 38.12 4.74 0.62
CA LYS A 277 39.21 4.71 1.61
C LYS A 277 39.83 3.30 1.64
N SER A 278 41.12 3.22 1.35
CA SER A 278 41.90 2.00 1.45
C SER A 278 42.37 1.75 2.89
N GLY A 279 42.51 0.46 3.25
CA GLY A 279 42.88 -0.02 4.60
C GLY A 279 41.63 -0.30 5.47
N HIS A 280 41.41 -1.48 6.03
CA HIS A 280 42.24 -2.69 6.22
C HIS A 280 41.38 -3.95 5.99
N LEU A 281 41.91 -5.17 5.81
CA LEU A 281 43.29 -5.70 5.92
C LEU A 281 43.54 -6.75 4.81
N LYS A 282 44.53 -7.66 4.97
CA LYS A 282 44.89 -8.76 4.06
C LYS A 282 44.58 -10.12 4.71
N ASN A 283 44.26 -11.11 3.87
CA ASN A 283 44.48 -12.57 3.99
C ASN A 283 44.24 -13.29 5.34
N GLY A 284 43.32 -14.26 5.29
CA GLY A 284 43.17 -15.31 6.30
C GLY A 284 42.37 -16.49 5.74
N GLY A 285 42.81 -17.06 4.62
CA GLY A 285 42.12 -18.21 4.02
C GLY A 285 42.33 -19.48 4.84
N LYS A 286 41.24 -20.21 5.10
CA LYS A 286 41.27 -21.65 5.37
C LYS A 286 39.93 -22.28 5.02
N ASP A 287 40.00 -23.45 4.40
CA ASP A 287 38.87 -24.32 4.13
C ASP A 287 38.08 -24.63 5.40
N ASN A 288 36.76 -24.81 5.26
CA ASN A 288 36.26 -26.17 5.42
C ASN A 288 34.95 -26.42 4.66
N LYS A 289 34.92 -27.56 3.98
CA LYS A 289 33.68 -28.26 3.62
C LYS A 289 33.12 -28.91 4.89
N VAL A 290 31.82 -28.85 5.11
CA VAL A 290 30.86 -30.00 5.17
C VAL A 290 29.48 -29.44 4.83
#